data_AF-A0A0D7P489-F1
#
_entry.id   AF-A0A0D7P489-F1
#
_cell.length_a   1.000
_cell.length_b   1.000
_cell.length_c   1.000
_cell.angle_alpha   90.00
_cell.angle_beta   90.00
_cell.angle_gamma   90.00
#
_symmetry.space_group_name_H-M   'P 1'
#
loop_
_entity.id
_entity.type
_entity.pdbx_description
1 polymer ?
#
loop_
_entity_poly.entity_id
_entity_poly.type
_entity_poly.pdbx_seq_one_letter_code
_entity_poly.pdbx_strand_id
1 'polypeptide(L)'
;MIANLKSFFMLLAVTCLAVSVVPGQGSALTADLARKCSALTAKQFPAREPGNPAAGSSKGSGRVQHDYFNKCVANNGNMDVGTQSK
;
A
#
# COMPACT_ATOMS: atom_id res chain seq x y z
N MET A 1 51.07 -18.62 13.56
CA MET A 1 49.87 -17.88 14.03
C MET A 1 48.67 -18.15 13.09
N ILE A 2 48.15 -19.37 13.02
CA ILE A 2 47.09 -19.77 12.05
C ILE A 2 45.86 -20.40 12.77
N ALA A 3 45.80 -20.35 14.10
CA ALA A 3 44.67 -20.89 14.87
C ALA A 3 43.45 -19.95 14.90
N ASN A 4 43.64 -18.65 14.67
CA ASN A 4 42.58 -17.64 14.81
C ASN A 4 41.71 -17.44 13.55
N LEU A 5 42.16 -17.87 12.36
CA LEU A 5 41.43 -17.64 11.10
C LEU A 5 40.18 -18.54 10.96
N LYS A 6 40.20 -19.72 11.58
CA LYS A 6 39.09 -20.69 11.55
C LYS A 6 37.89 -20.25 12.40
N SER A 7 38.14 -19.45 13.43
CA SER A 7 37.13 -19.04 14.42
C SER A 7 36.27 -17.86 13.95
N PHE A 8 36.85 -16.95 13.16
CA PHE A 8 36.13 -15.80 12.61
C PHE A 8 35.08 -16.16 11.55
N PHE A 9 35.33 -17.19 10.74
CA PHE A 9 34.35 -17.64 9.73
C PHE A 9 33.08 -18.25 10.35
N MET A 10 33.19 -18.88 11.51
CA MET A 10 32.04 -19.42 12.26
C MET A 10 31.18 -18.30 12.87
N LEU A 11 31.79 -17.21 13.33
CA LEU A 11 31.07 -16.05 13.89
C LEU A 11 30.31 -15.23 12.82
N LEU A 12 30.85 -15.17 11.59
CA LEU A 12 30.18 -14.47 10.48
C LEU A 12 28.94 -15.24 9.97
N ALA A 13 28.96 -16.58 10.05
CA ALA A 13 27.82 -17.41 9.62
C ALA A 13 26.62 -17.33 10.58
N VAL A 14 26.86 -17.12 11.88
CA VAL A 14 25.82 -17.09 12.92
C VAL A 14 25.03 -15.77 12.94
N THR A 15 25.60 -14.67 12.46
CA THR A 15 24.95 -13.35 12.49
C THR A 15 23.96 -13.11 11.34
N CYS A 16 24.02 -13.88 10.26
CA CYS A 16 23.07 -13.76 9.14
C CYS A 16 21.67 -14.34 9.42
N LEU A 17 21.50 -15.16 10.46
CA LEU A 17 20.20 -15.80 10.76
C LEU A 17 19.29 -14.96 11.67
N ALA A 18 19.78 -13.85 12.22
CA ALA A 18 19.02 -13.02 13.17
C ALA A 18 18.30 -11.81 12.52
N VAL A 19 18.50 -11.56 11.22
CA VAL A 19 17.90 -10.41 10.51
C VAL A 19 16.93 -10.90 9.43
N SER A 20 15.80 -11.48 9.82
CA SER A 20 14.67 -11.62 8.87
C SER A 20 13.33 -11.89 9.55
N VAL A 21 13.03 -11.22 10.66
CA VAL A 21 11.65 -11.08 11.13
C VAL A 21 11.38 -9.61 11.44
N VAL A 22 11.60 -8.76 10.44
CA VAL A 22 10.71 -7.60 10.32
C VAL A 22 9.46 -8.19 9.70
N PRO A 23 8.31 -8.28 10.41
CA PRO A 23 7.05 -8.39 9.71
C PRO A 23 6.95 -7.10 8.90
N GLY A 24 7.45 -7.17 7.66
CA GLY A 24 7.26 -6.12 6.69
C GLY A 24 5.77 -5.85 6.71
N GLN A 25 5.41 -4.58 6.84
CA GLN A 25 4.04 -4.08 6.69
C GLN A 25 3.51 -4.32 5.26
N GLY A 26 3.87 -5.42 4.60
CA GLY A 26 3.09 -6.03 3.54
C GLY A 26 1.95 -6.80 4.17
N SER A 27 1.06 -6.11 4.89
CA SER A 27 -0.28 -6.63 5.12
C SER A 27 -0.87 -6.83 3.73
N ALA A 28 -0.92 -8.09 3.26
CA ALA A 28 -1.55 -8.42 2.00
C ALA A 28 -2.90 -7.73 1.99
N LEU A 29 -3.11 -6.82 1.03
CA LEU A 29 -4.36 -6.07 0.95
C LEU A 29 -5.50 -7.08 0.93
N THR A 30 -6.30 -7.10 1.99
CA THR A 30 -7.40 -8.04 2.04
C THR A 30 -8.37 -7.66 0.92
N ALA A 31 -8.91 -8.66 0.23
CA ALA A 31 -9.84 -8.41 -0.87
C ALA A 31 -11.03 -7.54 -0.41
N ASP A 32 -11.41 -7.64 0.87
CA ASP A 32 -12.46 -6.82 1.46
C ASP A 32 -12.09 -5.35 1.56
N LEU A 33 -10.90 -5.04 2.10
CA LEU A 33 -10.40 -3.68 2.21
C LEU A 33 -10.18 -3.05 0.83
N ALA A 34 -9.65 -3.81 -0.13
CA ALA A 34 -9.51 -3.37 -1.51
C ALA A 34 -10.87 -3.01 -2.13
N ARG A 35 -11.89 -3.87 -1.96
CA ARG A 35 -13.26 -3.59 -2.43
C ARG A 35 -13.84 -2.34 -1.78
N LYS A 36 -13.67 -2.18 -0.46
CA LYS A 36 -14.15 -1.00 0.28
C LYS A 36 -13.49 0.28 -0.25
N CYS A 37 -12.18 0.29 -0.41
CA CYS A 37 -11.45 1.46 -0.92
C CYS A 37 -11.77 1.77 -2.38
N SER A 38 -11.98 0.77 -3.22
CA SER A 38 -12.45 0.96 -4.60
C SER A 38 -13.83 1.61 -4.63
N ALA A 39 -14.76 1.17 -3.78
CA ALA A 39 -16.09 1.76 -3.69
C ALA A 39 -16.06 3.23 -3.20
N LEU A 40 -15.21 3.53 -2.21
CA LEU A 40 -15.02 4.92 -1.74
C LEU A 40 -14.39 5.80 -2.83
N THR A 41 -13.41 5.28 -3.55
CA THR A 41 -12.77 5.99 -4.68
C THR A 41 -13.79 6.28 -5.78
N ALA A 42 -14.61 5.29 -6.17
CA ALA A 42 -15.64 5.48 -7.20
C ALA A 42 -16.70 6.53 -6.79
N LYS A 43 -17.05 6.60 -5.50
CA LYS A 43 -17.96 7.65 -4.97
C LYS A 43 -17.33 9.03 -4.99
N GLN A 44 -16.05 9.15 -4.63
CA GLN A 44 -15.33 10.42 -4.59
C GLN A 44 -14.99 10.95 -6.00
N PHE A 45 -14.75 10.04 -6.94
CA PHE A 45 -14.31 10.34 -8.30
C PHE A 45 -15.28 9.76 -9.34
N PRO A 46 -16.51 10.29 -9.44
CA PRO A 46 -17.49 9.80 -10.40
C PRO A 46 -16.99 9.98 -11.84
N ALA A 47 -17.37 9.06 -12.72
CA ALA A 47 -17.06 9.15 -14.14
C ALA A 47 -17.64 10.43 -14.74
N ARG A 48 -16.91 11.04 -15.68
CA ARG A 48 -17.39 12.26 -16.36
C ARG A 48 -18.59 11.98 -17.26
N GLU A 49 -18.54 10.83 -17.94
CA GLU A 49 -19.63 10.30 -18.76
C GLU A 49 -20.10 8.97 -18.15
N PRO A 50 -21.36 8.85 -17.73
CA PRO A 50 -21.90 7.59 -17.21
C PRO A 50 -21.68 6.45 -18.21
N GLY A 51 -21.06 5.35 -17.75
CA GLY A 51 -20.80 4.17 -18.59
C GLY A 51 -19.59 4.26 -19.52
N ASN A 52 -18.82 5.36 -19.52
CA ASN A 52 -17.59 5.48 -20.30
C ASN A 52 -16.35 5.66 -19.40
N PRO A 53 -15.63 4.57 -19.07
CA PRO A 53 -14.41 4.65 -18.26
C PRO A 53 -13.30 5.50 -18.88
N ALA A 54 -13.25 5.63 -20.21
CA ALA A 54 -12.21 6.41 -20.89
C ALA A 54 -12.40 7.92 -20.73
N ALA A 55 -13.59 8.39 -20.33
CA ALA A 55 -13.85 9.79 -20.04
C ALA A 55 -13.14 10.28 -18.76
N GLY A 56 -12.56 9.36 -17.97
CA GLY A 56 -11.93 9.67 -16.70
C GLY A 56 -12.92 10.15 -15.65
N SER A 57 -12.41 10.74 -14.56
CA SER A 57 -13.27 11.28 -13.52
C SER A 57 -13.62 12.75 -13.77
N SER A 58 -14.84 13.12 -13.39
CA SER A 58 -15.26 14.52 -13.26
C SER A 58 -14.53 15.28 -12.14
N LYS A 59 -13.85 14.58 -11.21
CA LYS A 59 -13.23 15.15 -10.00
C LYS A 59 -11.71 14.96 -9.87
N GLY A 60 -10.97 14.93 -10.97
CA GLY A 60 -9.50 14.92 -10.96
C GLY A 60 -8.89 13.90 -11.91
N SER A 61 -7.56 13.77 -11.87
CA SER A 61 -6.82 12.84 -12.73
C SER A 61 -6.76 11.42 -12.12
N GLY A 62 -6.36 10.44 -12.94
CA GLY A 62 -6.14 9.07 -12.46
C GLY A 62 -5.08 8.97 -11.36
N ARG A 63 -4.12 9.90 -11.31
CA ARG A 63 -3.11 9.93 -10.24
C ARG A 63 -3.71 10.28 -8.89
N VAL A 64 -4.60 11.29 -8.85
CA VAL A 64 -5.30 11.70 -7.62
C VAL A 64 -6.21 10.57 -7.10
N GLN A 65 -6.83 9.80 -8.01
CA GLN A 65 -7.61 8.61 -7.65
C GLN A 65 -6.74 7.53 -7.01
N HIS A 66 -5.57 7.23 -7.59
CA HIS A 66 -4.62 6.28 -7.02
C HIS A 66 -4.12 6.71 -5.64
N ASP A 67 -3.77 7.98 -5.47
CA ASP A 67 -3.30 8.52 -4.19
C ASP A 67 -4.40 8.42 -3.12
N TYR A 68 -5.66 8.70 -3.48
CA TYR A 68 -6.80 8.52 -2.59
C TYR A 68 -7.01 7.05 -2.19
N PHE A 69 -6.93 6.12 -3.14
CA PHE A 69 -7.03 4.69 -2.86
C PHE A 69 -5.91 4.22 -1.92
N ASN A 70 -4.67 4.64 -2.17
CA ASN A 70 -3.53 4.31 -1.32
C ASN A 70 -3.70 4.87 0.10
N LYS A 71 -4.22 6.09 0.23
CA LYS A 71 -4.56 6.68 1.53
C LYS A 71 -5.67 5.91 2.24
N CYS A 72 -6.70 5.47 1.51
CA CYS A 72 -7.76 4.63 2.05
C CYS A 72 -7.21 3.31 2.59
N VAL A 73 -6.31 2.68 1.83
CA VAL A 73 -5.63 1.46 2.23
C VAL A 73 -4.80 1.67 3.50
N ALA A 74 -4.00 2.74 3.55
CA ALA A 74 -3.19 3.10 4.71
C ALA A 74 -4.03 3.37 5.96
N ASN A 75 -5.25 3.90 5.79
CA ASN A 75 -6.20 4.16 6.86
C ASN A 75 -7.15 2.97 7.15
N ASN A 76 -6.82 1.77 6.67
CA ASN A 76 -7.62 0.57 6.87
C ASN A 76 -9.10 0.72 6.44
N GLY A 77 -9.34 1.49 5.38
CA GLY A 77 -10.67 1.79 4.86
C GLY A 77 -11.48 2.79 5.70
N ASN A 78 -10.87 3.49 6.65
CA ASN A 78 -11.48 4.59 7.38
C ASN A 78 -11.10 5.93 6.72
N MET A 79 -11.97 6.41 5.85
CA MET A 79 -11.82 7.71 5.21
C MET A 79 -12.93 8.60 5.72
N ASP A 80 -12.59 9.75 6.28
CA ASP A 80 -13.58 10.76 6.66
C ASP A 80 -14.43 11.07 5.43
N VAL A 81 -15.69 10.62 5.47
CA VAL A 81 -16.68 10.89 4.42
C VAL A 81 -17.14 12.33 4.63
N GLY A 82 -16.31 13.28 4.23
CA GLY A 82 -16.51 14.67 4.58
C GLY A 82 -15.78 15.63 3.65
N THR A 83 -16.47 16.01 2.58
CA THR A 83 -16.45 17.38 2.05
C THR A 83 -15.13 17.88 1.44
N GLN A 84 -14.85 17.47 0.19
CA GLN A 84 -14.08 18.29 -0.75
C GLN A 84 -14.91 18.45 -2.02
N SER A 85 -15.91 19.33 -1.94
CA SER A 85 -16.60 19.91 -3.08
C SER A 85 -16.80 21.38 -2.75
N LYS A 86 -15.82 22.19 -3.10
CA LYS A 86 -16.05 23.59 -3.44
C LYS A 86 -15.75 23.74 -4.92
#